data_AF-A0A7J8GJN5-F1
#
_entry.id   AF-A0A7J8GJN5-F1
#
_cell.length_a   1.000
_cell.length_b   1.000
_cell.length_c   1.000
_cell.angle_alpha   90.00
_cell.angle_beta   90.00
_cell.angle_gamma   90.00
#
_symmetry.space_group_name_H-M   'P 1'
#
loop_
_entity.id
_entity.type
_entity.pdbx_description
1 polymer ?
#
loop_
_entity_poly.entity_id
_entity_poly.type
_entity_poly.pdbx_seq_one_letter_code
_entity_poly.pdbx_strand_id
1 'polypeptide(L)' 'MASRDFCKSFWKICVEHHAFFRLFEEPKPKPKPVLFSRGSSFRFSGRTQKQVLDYVKEGGHKKVQFER' A
#
# COMPACT_ATOMS: atom_id res chain seq x y z
N MET A 1 -19.00 13.25 -15.64
CA MET A 1 -18.39 12.93 -14.33
C MET A 1 -16.89 13.15 -14.39
N ALA A 2 -16.41 14.30 -13.93
CA ALA A 2 -14.99 14.59 -13.76
C ALA A 2 -14.84 15.46 -12.51
N SER A 3 -15.09 14.87 -11.33
CA SER A 3 -14.82 15.56 -10.07
C SER A 3 -13.35 15.38 -9.73
N ARG A 4 -12.75 16.41 -9.14
CA ARG A 4 -11.36 16.37 -8.61
C ARG A 4 -11.13 15.13 -7.73
N ASP A 5 -12.13 14.75 -6.95
CA ASP A 5 -12.07 13.61 -6.04
C ASP A 5 -12.01 12.27 -6.78
N PHE A 6 -12.74 12.13 -7.89
CA PHE A 6 -12.67 10.93 -8.71
C PHE A 6 -11.28 10.73 -9.31
N CYS A 7 -10.70 11.78 -9.90
CA CYS A 7 -9.34 11.72 -10.44
C CYS A 7 -8.30 11.42 -9.35
N LYS A 8 -8.48 11.99 -8.15
CA LYS A 8 -7.61 11.73 -7.00
C LYS A 8 -7.71 10.28 -6.51
N SER A 9 -8.92 9.72 -6.47
CA SER A 9 -9.14 8.32 -6.10
C SER A 9 -8.56 7.36 -7.14
N PHE A 10 -8.80 7.62 -8.43
CA PHE A 10 -8.21 6.83 -9.51
C PHE A 10 -6.68 6.79 -9.42
N TRP A 11 -6.05 7.95 -9.25
CA TRP A 11 -4.60 8.03 -9.08
C TRP A 11 -4.11 7.21 -7.87
N LYS A 12 -4.80 7.27 -6.73
CA LYS A 12 -4.46 6.45 -5.54
C LYS A 12 -4.54 4.95 -5.84
N ILE A 13 -5.61 4.51 -6.50
CA ILE A 13 -5.81 3.10 -6.88
C ILE A 13 -4.66 2.62 -7.78
N CYS A 14 -4.28 3.41 -8.79
CA CYS A 14 -3.14 3.06 -9.66
C CYS A 14 -1.84 2.91 -8.87
N VAL A 15 -1.58 3.81 -7.92
CA VAL A 15 -0.38 3.75 -7.06
C VAL A 15 -0.41 2.52 -6.16
N GLU A 16 -1.55 2.21 -5.54
CA GLU A 16 -1.73 1.02 -4.69
C GLU A 16 -1.49 -0.27 -5.48
N HIS A 17 -2.10 -0.40 -6.66
CA HIS A 17 -1.93 -1.58 -7.51
C HIS A 17 -0.46 -1.74 -7.93
N HIS A 18 0.17 -0.67 -8.43
CA HIS A 18 1.58 -0.71 -8.80
C HIS A 18 2.46 -1.11 -7.60
N ALA A 19 2.23 -0.50 -6.43
CA ALA A 19 2.99 -0.79 -5.22
C ALA A 19 2.83 -2.25 -4.77
N PHE A 20 1.60 -2.78 -4.76
CA PHE A 20 1.34 -4.16 -4.34
C PHE A 20 2.07 -5.19 -5.21
N PHE A 21 2.00 -5.05 -6.53
CA PHE A 21 2.52 -6.06 -7.47
C PHE A 21 4.01 -5.88 -7.82
N ARG A 22 4.54 -4.65 -7.77
CA ARG A 22 5.89 -4.35 -8.28
C ARG A 22 6.91 -3.97 -7.21
N LEU A 23 6.49 -3.44 -6.06
CA LEU A 23 7.45 -3.16 -4.99
C LEU A 23 7.75 -4.44 -4.20
N PHE A 24 9.03 -4.68 -3.96
CA PHE A 24 9.50 -5.81 -3.17
C PHE A 24 9.42 -5.52 -1.66
N GLU A 25 9.67 -4.27 -1.28
CA GLU A 25 9.65 -3.81 0.11
C GLU A 25 8.84 -2.51 0.22
N GLU A 26 8.24 -2.27 1.39
CA GLU A 26 7.57 -1.01 1.68
C GLU A 26 8.61 0.14 1.68
N PRO A 27 8.36 1.23 0.94
CA PRO A 27 9.28 2.36 0.93
C PRO A 27 9.36 3.00 2.32
N LYS A 28 10.57 2.96 2.94
CA LYS A 28 10.83 3.51 4.27
C LYS A 28 10.27 4.94 4.42
N PRO A 29 9.58 5.28 5.52
CA PRO A 29 9.02 6.60 5.72
C PRO A 29 10.14 7.63 5.76
N LYS A 30 10.20 8.51 4.74
CA LYS A 30 11.11 9.65 4.74
C LYS A 30 10.53 10.72 5.68
N PRO A 31 11.34 11.32 6.60
CA PRO A 31 10.86 12.39 7.46
C PRO A 31 10.34 13.54 6.59
N LYS A 32 9.07 13.91 6.80
CA LYS A 32 8.44 15.01 6.06
C LYS A 32 8.84 16.32 6.72
N PRO A 33 9.44 17.30 6.01
CA PRO A 33 9.57 18.64 6.55
C PRO A 33 8.16 19.20 6.78
N VAL A 34 7.88 19.54 8.04
CA VAL A 34 6.53 19.80 8.56
C VAL A 34 5.95 21.13 8.05
N LEU A 35 6.73 21.95 7.34
CA LEU A 35 6.38 23.36 7.20
C LEU A 35 5.30 23.67 6.16
N PHE A 36 5.10 22.93 5.05
CA PHE A 36 4.01 23.25 4.09
C PHE A 36 3.59 22.05 3.21
N SER A 37 2.88 21.06 3.77
CA SER A 37 2.31 19.96 2.99
C SER A 37 1.03 20.38 2.24
N ARG A 38 1.16 21.17 1.17
CA ARG A 38 0.04 21.47 0.26
C ARG A 38 -0.08 20.37 -0.80
N GLY A 39 -0.87 19.34 -0.52
CA GLY A 39 -1.13 18.27 -1.50
C GLY A 39 -1.47 16.91 -0.90
N SER A 40 -1.68 15.92 -1.77
CA SER A 40 -1.88 14.53 -1.37
C SER A 40 -0.55 13.92 -0.93
N SER A 41 -0.40 13.59 0.35
CA SER A 41 0.78 12.86 0.85
C SER A 41 0.59 11.34 0.87
N PHE A 42 -0.26 10.83 -0.03
CA PHE A 42 -0.62 9.41 -0.08
C PHE A 42 0.62 8.55 -0.36
N ARG A 43 0.75 7.48 0.42
CA ARG A 43 1.78 6.46 0.28
C ARG A 43 1.12 5.12 0.49
N PHE A 44 1.53 4.12 -0.29
CA PHE A 44 1.17 2.75 -0.02
C PHE A 44 1.86 2.31 1.27
N SER A 45 1.08 1.91 2.28
CA SER A 45 1.56 1.39 3.57
C SER A 45 1.05 -0.04 3.84
N GLY A 46 0.64 -0.73 2.78
CA GLY A 46 0.16 -2.11 2.86
C GLY A 46 1.28 -3.12 2.68
N ARG A 47 0.94 -4.41 2.82
CA ARG A 47 1.86 -5.50 2.47
C ARG A 47 1.87 -5.69 0.95
N THR A 48 3.05 -5.84 0.37
CA THR A 48 3.19 -6.18 -1.06
C THR A 48 2.89 -7.65 -1.29
N GLN A 49 2.63 -8.05 -2.54
CA GLN A 49 2.41 -9.45 -2.89
C GLN A 49 3.57 -10.33 -2.42
N LYS A 50 4.82 -9.85 -2.60
CA LYS A 50 5.99 -10.58 -2.15
C LYS A 50 6.01 -10.76 -0.64
N GLN A 51 5.73 -9.70 0.13
CA GLN A 51 5.68 -9.80 1.59
C GLN A 51 4.60 -10.79 2.07
N VAL A 52 3.47 -10.88 1.37
CA VAL A 52 2.43 -11.87 1.66
C VAL A 52 2.91 -13.28 1.33
N LEU A 53 3.56 -13.48 0.17
CA LEU A 53 4.09 -14.78 -0.23
C LEU A 53 5.20 -15.25 0.72
N ASP A 54 6.13 -14.37 1.07
CA ASP A 54 7.22 -14.65 2.01
C ASP A 54 6.66 -14.99 3.40
N TYR A 55 5.66 -14.23 3.88
CA TYR A 55 4.95 -14.54 5.13
C TYR A 55 4.31 -15.95 5.12
N VAL A 56 3.69 -16.35 4.02
CA VAL A 56 3.09 -17.70 3.89
C VAL A 56 4.18 -18.78 3.84
N LYS A 57 5.30 -18.51 3.16
CA LYS A 57 6.43 -19.43 3.03
C LYS A 57 7.16 -19.64 4.36
N GLU A 58 7.43 -18.57 5.10
CA GLU A 58 8.10 -18.62 6.40
C GLU A 58 7.17 -19.09 7.52
N GLY A 59 5.88 -18.74 7.43
CA GLY A 59 4.88 -19.00 8.47
C GLY A 59 4.27 -20.41 8.48
N GLY A 60 4.73 -21.32 7.61
CA GLY A 60 4.37 -22.75 7.59
C GLY A 60 2.95 -23.05 8.08
N HIS A 61 1.94 -22.80 7.25
CA HIS A 61 0.54 -23.20 7.51
C HIS A 61 0.06 -23.01 8.96
N LYS A 62 0.26 -21.85 9.59
CA LYS A 62 -0.65 -21.46 10.69
C LYS A 62 -2.00 -21.13 10.07
N LYS A 63 -2.81 -22.16 9.82
CA LYS A 63 -4.24 -22.02 9.53
C LYS A 63 -4.85 -21.30 10.73
N VAL A 64 -4.96 -19.98 10.65
CA VAL A 64 -5.84 -19.23 11.56
C VAL A 64 -7.22 -19.81 11.30
N GLN A 65 -7.81 -20.49 12.30
CA GLN A 65 -9.17 -20.97 12.17
C GLN A 65 -10.04 -19.75 11.86
N PHE A 66 -10.68 -19.77 10.69
CA PHE A 66 -11.63 -18.75 10.33
C PHE A 66 -12.86 -18.98 11.21
N GLU A 67 -13.00 -18.19 12.27
CA GLU A 67 -14.22 -18.18 13.08
C GLU A 67 -15.27 -17.38 12.33
N ARG A 68 -16.42 -18.01 12.06
CA ARG A 68 -17.54 -17.46 11.31
C ARG A 68 -18.47 -16.68 12.22
#